data_AF-A0A080ZHS1-F1
#
_entry.id   AF-A0A080ZHS1-F1
#
_cell.length_a   1.000
_cell.length_b   1.000
_cell.length_c   1.000
_cell.angle_alpha   90.00
_cell.angle_beta   90.00
_cell.angle_gamma   90.00
#
_symmetry.space_group_name_H-M   'P 1'
#
loop_
_entity.id
_entity.type
_entity.pdbx_description
1 polymer ?
#
loop_
_entity_poly.entity_id
_entity_poly.type
_entity_poly.pdbx_seq_one_letter_code
_entity_poly.pdbx_strand_id
1 'polypeptide(L)' 'MSNAPSLRLHVTLNTKNVKIHGQSLFDVFANPVVFSDNTSIHYDGCSTFNQSGTKFTYVFENNISYM' A
#
# COMPACT_ATOMS: atom_id res chain seq x y z
N MET A 1 -21.89 10.02 -2.87
CA MET A 1 -20.71 9.95 -1.99
C MET A 1 -20.27 8.51 -1.94
N SER A 2 -19.02 8.21 -2.28
CA SER A 2 -18.55 6.83 -2.40
C SER A 2 -18.37 6.20 -1.02
N ASN A 3 -19.12 5.14 -0.72
CA ASN A 3 -19.04 4.34 0.51
C ASN A 3 -18.09 3.14 0.37
N ALA A 4 -17.04 3.25 -0.44
CA ALA A 4 -16.07 2.16 -0.53
C ALA A 4 -15.42 1.92 0.85
N PRO A 5 -15.16 0.66 1.23
CA PRO A 5 -14.48 0.35 2.48
C PRO A 5 -12.97 0.48 2.33
N SER A 6 -12.27 0.73 3.43
CA SER A 6 -10.82 0.53 3.48
C SER A 6 -10.46 -0.93 3.22
N LEU A 7 -9.33 -1.15 2.55
CA LEU A 7 -8.82 -2.46 2.18
C LEU A 7 -7.55 -2.79 2.97
N ARG A 8 -7.40 -4.08 3.27
CA ARG A 8 -6.11 -4.68 3.66
C ARG A 8 -5.74 -5.70 2.61
N LEU A 9 -4.71 -5.40 1.83
CA LEU A 9 -4.18 -6.32 0.83
C LEU A 9 -3.08 -7.14 1.47
N HIS A 10 -3.27 -8.45 1.53
CA HIS A 10 -2.24 -9.37 2.01
C HIS A 10 -1.41 -9.85 0.81
N VAL A 11 -0.15 -9.40 0.73
CA VAL A 11 0.70 -9.57 -0.44
C VAL A 11 1.73 -10.66 -0.18
N THR A 12 1.83 -11.63 -1.09
CA THR A 12 2.87 -12.68 -1.09
C THR A 12 3.73 -12.58 -2.35
N LEU A 13 5.04 -12.48 -2.19
CA LEU A 13 6.02 -12.51 -3.27
C LEU A 13 6.56 -13.94 -3.41
N ASN A 14 6.19 -14.62 -4.50
CA ASN A 14 6.42 -16.07 -4.67
C ASN A 14 7.82 -16.44 -5.21
N THR A 15 8.58 -15.47 -5.70
CA THR A 15 9.93 -15.69 -6.24
C THR A 15 10.98 -15.62 -5.11
N LYS A 16 11.82 -16.65 -5.00
CA LYS A 16 12.77 -16.88 -3.88
C LYS A 16 13.65 -15.65 -3.51
N ASN A 17 13.94 -14.79 -4.48
CA ASN A 17 14.85 -13.65 -4.32
C ASN A 17 14.14 -12.29 -4.32
N VAL A 18 12.81 -12.23 -4.42
CA VAL A 18 12.09 -10.94 -4.40
C VAL A 18 11.58 -10.70 -3.00
N LYS A 19 12.18 -9.71 -2.34
CA LYS A 19 11.85 -9.28 -0.98
C LYS A 19 11.90 -7.76 -0.92
N ILE A 20 10.95 -7.15 -0.23
CA ILE A 20 10.99 -5.73 0.12
C ILE A 20 11.45 -5.66 1.57
N HIS A 21 12.57 -4.98 1.82
CA HIS A 21 13.17 -4.91 3.17
C HIS A 21 13.33 -6.29 3.86
N GLY A 22 13.65 -7.33 3.09
CA GLY A 22 13.81 -8.69 3.61
C GLY A 22 12.50 -9.47 3.80
N GLN A 23 11.35 -8.88 3.48
CA GLN A 23 10.02 -9.49 3.64
C GLN A 23 9.43 -9.88 2.28
N SER A 24 8.86 -11.08 2.20
CA SER A 24 8.09 -11.58 1.04
C SER A 24 6.60 -11.70 1.33
N LEU A 25 6.19 -11.42 2.57
CA LEU A 25 4.81 -11.43 3.04
C LEU A 25 4.59 -10.16 3.83
N PHE A 26 3.63 -9.33 3.43
CA PHE A 26 3.33 -8.07 4.10
C PHE A 26 1.91 -7.62 3.77
N ASP A 27 1.43 -6.63 4.52
CA ASP A 27 0.15 -6.00 4.27
C ASP A 27 0.32 -4.60 3.67
N VAL A 28 -0.60 -4.25 2.78
CA VAL A 28 -0.84 -2.87 2.35
C VAL A 28 -2.19 -2.46 2.89
N PHE A 29 -2.23 -1.36 3.64
CA PHE A 29 -3.46 -0.75 4.11
C PHE A 29 -3.84 0.36 3.15
N ALA A 30 -5.06 0.33 2.62
CA ALA A 30 -5.47 1.28 1.60
C ALA A 30 -6.84 1.90 1.91
N ASN A 31 -6.93 3.22 1.78
CA ASN A 31 -8.14 3.97 2.03
C ASN A 31 -8.72 4.49 0.71
N PRO A 32 -10.05 4.42 0.52
CA PRO A 32 -10.69 4.91 -0.69
C PRO A 32 -10.69 6.43 -0.73
N VAL A 33 -10.34 6.98 -1.88
CA VAL A 33 -10.34 8.41 -2.19
C VAL A 33 -11.14 8.61 -3.46
N VAL A 34 -12.07 9.56 -3.42
CA VAL A 34 -12.87 9.91 -4.61
C VAL A 34 -11.96 10.64 -5.59
N PHE A 35 -11.90 10.14 -6.82
CA PHE A 35 -11.08 10.75 -7.85
C PHE A 35 -11.69 12.07 -8.34
N SER A 36 -10.90 12.89 -9.03
CA SER A 36 -11.30 14.23 -9.46
C SER A 36 -12.51 14.25 -10.41
N ASP A 37 -12.79 13.14 -11.10
CA ASP A 37 -13.96 12.99 -11.97
C ASP A 37 -15.27 12.72 -11.20
N ASN A 38 -15.23 12.54 -9.87
CA ASN A 38 -16.35 12.17 -8.99
C ASN A 38 -17.11 10.88 -9.38
N THR A 39 -16.57 10.10 -10.30
CA THR A 39 -17.14 8.85 -10.82
C THR A 39 -16.29 7.63 -10.52
N SER A 40 -15.00 7.83 -10.21
CA SER A 40 -14.06 6.77 -9.87
C SER A 40 -13.51 6.90 -8.44
N ILE A 41 -13.06 5.78 -7.90
CA ILE A 41 -12.49 5.66 -6.55
C ILE A 41 -11.09 5.09 -6.70
N HIS A 42 -10.10 5.81 -6.20
CA HIS A 42 -8.73 5.33 -6.08
C HIS A 42 -8.45 4.94 -4.64
N TYR A 43 -7.37 4.19 -4.44
CA TYR A 43 -6.96 3.74 -3.11
C TYR A 43 -5.58 4.27 -2.81
N ASP A 44 -5.51 5.15 -1.82
CA ASP A 44 -4.26 5.62 -1.27
C ASP A 44 -3.79 4.59 -0.25
N GLY A 45 -2.57 4.09 -0.45
CA GLY A 45 -2.05 2.91 0.23
C GLY A 45 -0.82 3.22 1.05
N CYS A 46 -0.61 2.47 2.14
CA CYS A 46 0.65 2.47 2.84
C CYS A 46 1.07 1.06 3.25
N SER A 47 2.39 0.85 3.30
CA SER A 47 2.97 -0.36 3.85
C SER A 47 4.23 -0.04 4.63
N THR A 48 4.40 -0.70 5.77
CA THR A 48 5.51 -0.47 6.67
C THR A 48 6.34 -1.74 6.76
N PHE A 49 7.65 -1.58 6.63
CA PHE A 49 8.64 -2.64 6.77
C PHE A 49 9.63 -2.30 7.88
N ASN A 50 10.02 -3.31 8.65
CA ASN A 50 11.12 -3.19 9.61
C ASN A 50 12.29 -4.03 9.10
N GLN A 51 13.47 -3.41 8.98
CA GLN A 51 14.70 -4.08 8.60
C GLN A 51 15.83 -3.60 9.51
N SER A 52 16.45 -4.55 10.23
CA SER A 52 17.59 -4.27 11.12
C SER A 52 17.33 -3.16 12.16
N GLY A 53 16.09 -3.06 12.66
CA GLY A 53 15.69 -2.03 13.62
C GLY A 53 15.27 -0.69 12.99
N THR A 54 15.43 -0.51 11.69
CA THR A 54 14.96 0.68 10.96
C THR A 54 13.58 0.43 10.35
N LYS A 55 12.68 1.41 10.51
CA LYS A 55 11.33 1.40 9.94
C LYS A 55 11.32 2.16 8.61
N PHE A 56 10.84 1.51 7.55
CA PHE A 56 10.62 2.10 6.23
C PHE A 56 9.13 2.10 5.93
N THR A 57 8.58 3.23 5.50
CA THR A 57 7.14 3.35 5.22
C THR A 57 6.96 3.85 3.80
N TYR A 58 6.36 3.03 2.96
CA TYR A 58 5.97 3.42 1.62
C TYR A 58 4.55 3.96 1.65
N VAL A 59 4.33 5.08 0.97
CA VAL A 59 3.02 5.71 0.84
C VAL A 59 2.74 5.93 -0.64
N PHE A 60 1.56 5.53 -1.09
CA PHE A 60 0.98 5.90 -2.37
C PHE A 60 -0.20 6.82 -2.10
N GLU A 61 -0.06 8.08 -2.47
CA GLU A 61 -1.08 9.10 -2.23
C GLU A 61 -1.24 9.96 -3.48
N ASN A 62 -2.49 10.22 -3.87
CA ASN A 62 -2.79 11.08 -5.03
C ASN A 62 -2.04 10.69 -6.31
N ASN A 63 -1.86 9.38 -6.53
CA ASN A 63 -1.14 8.80 -7.66
C ASN A 63 0.39 9.01 -7.64
N ILE A 64 0.98 9.38 -6.50
CA ILE A 64 2.42 9.55 -6.32
C ILE A 64 2.91 8.58 -5.24
N SER A 65 4.09 7.99 -5.45
CA SER A 65 4.72 7.08 -4.48
C SER A 65 5.88 7.76 -3.73
N TYR A 66 5.94 7.54 -2.42
CA TYR A 66 6.95 8.06 -1.50
C TYR A 66 7.50 6.94 -0.62
N MET A 67 8.71 7.13 -0.09
CA MET A 67 9.36 6.29 0.93
C MET A 67 10.03 7.18 1.98
#